data_AF-A0A316TLB8-F1
#
_entry.id   AF-A0A316TLB8-F1
#
_cell.length_a   1.000
_cell.length_b   1.000
_cell.length_c   1.000
_cell.angle_alpha   90.00
_cell.angle_beta   90.00
_cell.angle_gamma   90.00
#
_symmetry.space_group_name_H-M   'P 1'
#
loop_
_entity.id
_entity.type
_entity.pdbx_description
1 polymer ?
#
loop_
_entity_poly.entity_id
_entity_poly.type
_entity_poly.pdbx_seq_one_letter_code
_entity_poly.pdbx_strand_id
1 'polypeptide(L)'
;MYINKMENKGPTYLAEGDIYVHLDSMKIEELEKIIQNIKKELSAVPEKEAKTIVETVDTVHTELMKPKPRWEILKKCVEGLGCAVAITDKIPTLVENIKNLIGIVSSCLS
;
A
#
# COMPACT_ATOMS: atom_id res chain seq x y z
N MET A 1 -10.37 -33.92 -28.57
CA MET A 1 -9.32 -32.89 -28.64
C MET A 1 -9.88 -31.64 -27.97
N TYR A 2 -9.60 -31.44 -26.68
CA TYR A 2 -9.87 -30.17 -26.00
C TYR A 2 -8.57 -29.73 -25.38
N ILE A 3 -8.06 -28.62 -25.91
CA ILE A 3 -6.85 -27.94 -25.47
C ILE A 3 -7.34 -26.83 -24.54
N ASN A 4 -7.01 -26.88 -23.25
CA ASN A 4 -7.04 -25.72 -22.35
C ASN A 4 -5.67 -25.73 -21.66
N LYS A 5 -4.68 -25.13 -22.30
CA LYS A 5 -4.26 -23.72 -22.17
C LYS A 5 -3.83 -23.44 -20.72
N MET A 6 -2.51 -23.49 -20.57
CA MET A 6 -1.68 -23.21 -19.40
C MET A 6 -2.29 -22.17 -18.47
N GLU A 7 -2.64 -22.59 -17.25
CA GLU A 7 -2.84 -21.68 -16.13
C GLU A 7 -1.48 -21.10 -15.75
N ASN A 8 -1.30 -19.81 -16.07
CA ASN A 8 -0.21 -19.00 -15.56
C ASN A 8 -0.28 -19.04 -14.03
N LYS A 9 0.62 -19.80 -13.42
CA LYS A 9 0.89 -19.73 -11.98
C LYS A 9 1.58 -18.38 -11.72
N GLY A 10 0.79 -17.36 -11.43
CA GLY A 10 1.28 -16.20 -10.68
C GLY A 10 1.87 -16.67 -9.33
N PRO A 11 2.68 -15.85 -8.65
CA PRO A 11 3.33 -16.27 -7.42
C PRO A 11 2.28 -16.71 -6.40
N THR A 12 2.25 -18.01 -6.15
CA THR A 12 1.53 -18.64 -5.04
C THR A 12 2.15 -18.15 -3.73
N TYR A 13 1.53 -17.14 -3.12
CA TYR A 13 1.79 -16.77 -1.73
C TYR A 13 1.16 -17.84 -0.83
N LEU A 14 1.84 -18.98 -0.70
CA LEU A 14 1.52 -20.01 0.27
C LEU A 14 2.26 -19.71 1.58
N ALA A 15 1.50 -19.34 2.60
CA ALA A 15 1.80 -19.70 3.97
C ALA A 15 0.47 -20.00 4.65
N GLU A 16 0.33 -21.20 5.18
CA GLU A 16 -0.85 -21.70 5.87
C GLU A 16 -1.28 -20.71 6.98
N GLY A 17 -2.53 -20.23 6.93
CA GLY A 17 -3.21 -19.63 8.09
C GLY A 17 -3.82 -18.25 7.90
N ASP A 18 -3.21 -17.35 7.13
CA ASP A 18 -3.63 -15.95 7.06
C ASP A 18 -4.03 -15.56 5.62
N ILE A 19 -5.25 -15.92 5.24
CA ILE A 19 -5.84 -15.44 3.98
C ILE A 19 -6.09 -13.94 4.14
N TYR A 20 -5.35 -13.11 3.39
CA TYR A 20 -5.63 -11.69 3.22
C TYR A 20 -6.97 -11.53 2.50
N VAL A 21 -8.07 -11.49 3.25
CA VAL A 21 -9.43 -11.45 2.68
C VAL A 21 -9.75 -10.10 2.02
N HIS A 22 -8.94 -9.07 2.26
CA HIS A 22 -9.23 -7.68 1.90
C HIS A 22 -8.47 -7.18 0.66
N LEU A 23 -7.44 -7.91 0.21
CA LEU A 23 -6.67 -7.61 -1.00
C LEU A 23 -6.46 -8.87 -1.82
N ASP A 24 -6.70 -8.80 -3.13
CA ASP A 24 -6.28 -9.86 -4.04
C ASP A 24 -4.75 -9.84 -4.24
N SER A 25 -4.19 -10.93 -4.75
CA SER A 25 -2.73 -11.09 -4.91
C SER A 25 -2.10 -10.01 -5.80
N MET A 26 -2.81 -9.53 -6.83
CA MET A 26 -2.30 -8.46 -7.70
C MET A 26 -2.20 -7.14 -6.94
N LYS A 27 -3.19 -6.82 -6.11
CA LYS A 27 -3.16 -5.63 -5.24
C LYS A 27 -2.11 -5.71 -4.14
N ILE A 28 -1.79 -6.90 -3.64
CA ILE A 28 -0.71 -7.07 -2.64
C ILE A 28 0.64 -6.73 -3.28
N GLU A 29 0.93 -7.26 -4.47
CA GLU A 29 2.16 -6.92 -5.21
C GLU A 29 2.26 -5.42 -5.52
N GLU A 30 1.14 -4.82 -5.93
CA GLU A 30 1.05 -3.39 -6.19
C GLU A 30 1.29 -2.55 -4.92
N LEU A 31 0.67 -2.94 -3.79
CA LEU A 31 0.85 -2.32 -2.48
C LEU A 31 2.33 -2.33 -2.06
N GLU A 32 2.97 -3.50 -2.11
CA GLU A 32 4.39 -3.66 -1.76
C GLU A 32 5.29 -2.77 -2.61
N LYS A 33 5.04 -2.75 -3.93
CA LYS A 33 5.80 -1.92 -4.86
C LYS A 33 5.65 -0.43 -4.55
N ILE A 34 4.42 0.04 -4.29
CA ILE A 34 4.15 1.44 -3.94
C ILE A 34 4.87 1.80 -2.63
N ILE A 35 4.78 0.97 -1.59
CA ILE A 35 5.44 1.21 -0.30
C ILE A 35 6.95 1.33 -0.47
N GLN A 36 7.57 0.42 -1.23
CA GLN A 36 9.00 0.47 -1.50
C GLN A 36 9.41 1.73 -2.27
N ASN A 37 8.62 2.16 -3.25
CA ASN A 37 8.89 3.38 -4.00
C ASN A 37 8.81 4.62 -3.10
N ILE A 38 7.76 4.73 -2.27
CA ILE A 38 7.62 5.82 -1.30
C ILE A 38 8.89 5.90 -0.44
N LYS A 39 9.29 4.79 0.20
CA LYS A 39 10.46 4.76 1.10
C LYS A 39 11.77 5.18 0.41
N LYS A 40 11.96 4.86 -0.86
CA LYS A 40 13.16 5.27 -1.63
C LYS A 40 13.18 6.78 -1.90
N GLU A 41 12.02 7.37 -2.16
CA GLU A 41 11.89 8.78 -2.55
C GLU A 41 11.92 9.74 -1.36
N LEU A 42 11.74 9.24 -0.13
CA LEU A 42 11.80 10.04 1.10
C LEU A 42 13.17 10.67 1.41
N SER A 43 14.24 10.25 0.72
CA SER A 43 15.56 10.86 0.89
C SER A 43 15.60 12.36 0.54
N ALA A 44 14.66 12.84 -0.26
CA ALA A 44 14.49 14.24 -0.62
C ALA A 44 13.51 15.01 0.29
N VAL A 45 12.94 14.36 1.30
CA VAL A 45 11.99 14.94 2.27
C VAL A 45 12.73 15.23 3.57
N PRO A 46 12.42 16.33 4.30
CA PRO A 46 13.08 16.57 5.57
C PRO A 46 12.77 15.44 6.57
N GLU A 47 13.76 15.13 7.41
CA GLU A 47 13.79 13.89 8.22
C GLU A 47 12.54 13.69 9.08
N LYS A 48 12.04 14.78 9.68
CA LYS A 48 10.87 14.75 10.55
C LYS A 48 9.62 14.29 9.79
N GLU A 49 9.37 14.91 8.64
CA GLU A 49 8.24 14.60 7.76
C GLU A 49 8.41 13.21 7.16
N ALA A 50 9.62 12.85 6.72
CA ALA A 50 9.94 11.52 6.20
C ALA A 50 9.61 10.43 7.23
N LYS A 51 10.00 10.63 8.50
CA LYS A 51 9.69 9.69 9.59
C LYS A 51 8.18 9.50 9.77
N THR A 52 7.41 10.59 9.79
CA THR A 52 5.95 10.51 9.91
C THR A 52 5.30 9.79 8.72
N ILE A 53 5.82 9.99 7.50
CA ILE A 53 5.34 9.28 6.31
C ILE A 53 5.65 7.79 6.43
N VAL A 54 6.87 7.39 6.82
CA VAL A 54 7.23 5.98 7.05
C VAL A 54 6.31 5.33 8.07
N GLU A 55 6.12 5.95 9.23
CA GLU A 55 5.24 5.42 10.29
C GLU A 55 3.81 5.21 9.77
N THR A 56 3.29 6.15 8.97
CA THR A 56 1.95 6.07 8.40
C THR A 56 1.85 4.94 7.37
N VAL A 57 2.83 4.83 6.47
CA VAL A 57 2.89 3.80 5.42
C VAL A 57 3.04 2.40 6.03
N ASP A 58 3.89 2.24 7.04
CA ASP A 58 4.09 0.98 7.76
C ASP A 58 2.82 0.55 8.51
N THR A 59 2.08 1.52 9.04
CA THR A 59 0.77 1.27 9.67
C THR A 59 -0.24 0.79 8.64
N VAL A 60 -0.31 1.41 7.45
CA VAL A 60 -1.20 0.96 6.36
C VAL A 60 -0.88 -0.47 5.97
N HIS A 61 0.39 -0.78 5.75
CA HIS A 61 0.84 -2.12 5.43
C HIS A 61 0.42 -3.12 6.50
N THR A 62 0.80 -2.84 7.75
CA THR A 62 0.52 -3.72 8.89
C THR A 62 -0.98 -3.97 9.08
N GLU A 63 -1.83 -2.95 8.93
CA GLU A 63 -3.28 -3.11 9.07
C GLU A 63 -3.92 -3.88 7.91
N LEU A 64 -3.54 -3.58 6.66
CA LEU A 64 -4.08 -4.30 5.48
C LEU A 64 -3.66 -5.76 5.44
N MET A 65 -2.50 -6.07 6.01
CA MET A 65 -1.98 -7.44 6.14
C MET A 65 -2.62 -8.22 7.30
N LYS A 66 -3.56 -7.65 8.05
CA LYS A 66 -4.28 -8.41 9.08
C LYS A 66 -5.47 -9.15 8.48
N PRO A 67 -5.82 -10.34 9.02
CA PRO A 67 -7.10 -11.00 8.69
C PRO A 67 -8.32 -10.12 9.01
N LYS A 68 -8.20 -9.24 10.01
CA LYS A 68 -9.21 -8.24 10.40
C LYS A 68 -8.55 -6.86 10.57
N PRO A 69 -8.47 -6.06 9.51
CA PRO A 69 -7.95 -4.69 9.56
C PRO A 69 -8.81 -3.79 10.44
N ARG A 70 -8.18 -2.80 11.07
CA ARG A 70 -8.89 -1.74 11.79
C ARG A 70 -9.19 -0.59 10.84
N TRP A 71 -10.41 -0.55 10.33
CA TRP A 71 -10.85 0.45 9.35
C TRP A 71 -10.73 1.89 9.85
N GLU A 72 -10.92 2.12 11.14
CA GLU A 72 -10.73 3.42 11.79
C GLU A 72 -9.27 3.91 11.75
N ILE A 73 -8.31 2.98 11.78
CA ILE A 73 -6.89 3.32 11.64
C ILE A 73 -6.58 3.65 10.19
N LEU A 74 -7.07 2.82 9.26
CA LEU A 74 -6.88 3.05 7.83
C LEU A 74 -7.47 4.39 7.37
N LYS A 75 -8.62 4.81 7.92
CA LYS A 75 -9.19 6.16 7.70
C LYS A 75 -8.24 7.26 8.17
N LYS A 76 -7.68 7.15 9.38
CA LYS A 76 -6.68 8.11 9.88
C LYS A 76 -5.42 8.12 9.04
N CYS A 77 -4.98 6.96 8.54
CA CYS A 77 -3.84 6.89 7.62
C CYS A 77 -4.12 7.60 6.30
N VAL A 78 -5.33 7.49 5.73
CA VAL A 78 -5.71 8.24 4.52
C VAL A 78 -5.64 9.75 4.75
N GLU A 79 -6.13 10.24 5.90
CA GLU A 79 -6.01 11.66 6.28
C GLU A 79 -4.54 12.09 6.40
N GLY A 80 -3.71 11.29 7.09
CA GLY A 80 -2.27 11.55 7.24
C GLY A 80 -1.51 11.54 5.91
N LEU A 81 -1.80 10.60 5.02
CA LEU A 81 -1.24 10.54 3.68
C LEU A 81 -1.70 11.74 2.82
N GLY A 82 -2.95 12.20 2.99
CA GLY A 82 -3.44 13.43 2.35
C GLY A 82 -2.61 14.66 2.74
N CYS A 83 -2.27 14.80 4.01
CA CYS A 83 -1.33 15.84 4.46
C CYS A 83 0.06 15.67 3.85
N ALA A 84 0.56 14.43 3.72
CA ALA A 84 1.85 14.14 3.11
C ALA A 84 1.91 14.55 1.62
N VAL A 85 0.81 14.42 0.87
CA VAL A 85 0.73 14.91 -0.52
C VAL A 85 1.02 16.41 -0.61
N ALA A 86 0.52 17.21 0.33
CA ALA A 86 0.77 18.65 0.35
C ALA A 86 2.24 18.98 0.71
N ILE A 87 2.85 18.21 1.60
CA ILE A 87 4.25 18.40 2.04
C ILE A 87 5.25 17.99 0.95
N THR A 88 4.90 16.98 0.16
CA THR A 88 5.78 16.36 -0.84
C THR A 88 5.53 16.89 -2.26
N ASP A 89 4.77 17.99 -2.40
CA ASP A 89 4.32 18.57 -3.67
C ASP A 89 5.44 18.82 -4.69
N LYS A 90 6.66 19.10 -4.22
CA LYS A 90 7.88 19.29 -5.03
C LYS A 90 8.53 18.01 -5.55
N ILE A 91 8.02 16.83 -5.16
CA ILE A 91 8.53 15.51 -5.59
C ILE A 91 7.37 14.77 -6.28
N PRO A 92 7.15 14.99 -7.60
CA PRO A 92 5.97 14.50 -8.29
C PRO A 92 5.77 12.98 -8.20
N THR A 93 6.86 12.20 -8.27
CA THR A 93 6.78 10.74 -8.20
C THR A 93 6.35 10.26 -6.81
N LEU A 94 6.81 10.93 -5.75
CA LEU A 94 6.39 10.65 -4.38
C LEU A 94 4.91 11.00 -4.15
N VAL A 95 4.46 12.13 -4.69
CA VAL A 95 3.04 12.50 -4.68
C VAL A 95 2.18 11.44 -5.37
N GLU A 96 2.61 10.97 -6.55
CA GLU A 96 1.90 9.93 -7.28
C GLU A 96 1.84 8.62 -6.49
N ASN A 97 2.97 8.16 -5.93
CA ASN A 97 3.01 6.95 -5.13
C ASN A 97 2.13 7.06 -3.86
N ILE A 98 2.13 8.20 -3.17
CA ILE A 98 1.25 8.44 -2.01
C ILE A 98 -0.22 8.43 -2.43
N LYS A 99 -0.58 9.07 -3.55
CA LYS A 99 -1.96 9.05 -4.07
C LYS A 99 -2.41 7.65 -4.46
N ASN A 100 -1.54 6.85 -5.06
CA ASN A 100 -1.84 5.47 -5.40
C ASN A 100 -2.07 4.63 -4.13
N LEU A 101 -1.27 4.84 -3.08
CA LEU A 101 -1.51 4.20 -1.78
C LEU A 101 -2.87 4.60 -1.18
N ILE A 102 -3.22 5.89 -1.23
CA ILE A 102 -4.56 6.37 -0.81
C ILE A 102 -5.66 5.68 -1.61
N GLY A 103 -5.48 5.51 -2.92
CA GLY A 103 -6.43 4.83 -3.80
C GLY A 103 -6.67 3.37 -3.38
N ILE A 104 -5.59 2.62 -3.12
CA ILE A 104 -5.67 1.24 -2.62
C ILE A 104 -6.44 1.20 -1.30
N VAL A 105 -6.03 2.00 -0.31
CA VAL A 105 -6.66 2.01 1.03
C VAL A 105 -8.13 2.40 0.93
N SER A 106 -8.46 3.42 0.13
CA SER A 106 -9.84 3.88 -0.06
C SER A 106 -10.72 2.80 -0.71
N SER A 107 -10.17 2.02 -1.64
CA SER A 107 -10.89 0.90 -2.24
C SER A 107 -11.27 -0.20 -1.25
N CYS A 108 -10.54 -0.33 -0.13
CA CYS A 108 -10.85 -1.27 0.94
C CYS A 108 -11.86 -0.73 1.96
N LEU A 109 -12.07 0.59 2.00
CA LEU A 109 -13.01 1.26 2.91
C LEU A 109 -14.41 1.44 2.29
N SER A 110 -14.57 1.08 1.01
CA SER A 110 -15.76 1.29 0.17
C SER A 110 -16.85 0.24 0.43
#